data_AF-A0A7C4DRX2-F1
#
_entry.id   AF-A0A7C4DRX2-F1
#
_cell.length_a   1.000
_cell.length_b   1.000
_cell.length_c   1.000
_cell.angle_alpha   90.00
_cell.angle_beta   90.00
_cell.angle_gamma   90.00
#
_symmetry.space_group_name_H-M   'P 1'
#
loop_
_entity.id
_entity.type
_entity.pdbx_description
1 polymer ?
#
loop_
_entity_poly.entity_id
_entity_poly.type
_entity_poly.pdbx_seq_one_letter_code
_entity_poly.pdbx_strand_id
1 'polypeptide(L)' 'TNAPSFKVLEIGEKVILVIYLPDGLELKPYDRFIVEIRPLAGAPLTVERLIPPTLPLNEFVSLI' A
#
# COMPACT_ATOMS: atom_id res chain seq x y z
N THR A 1 12.40 25.10 3.43
CA THR A 1 11.02 24.83 2.95
C THR A 1 11.07 23.63 2.02
N ASN A 2 11.00 22.42 2.58
CA ASN A 2 10.95 21.18 1.79
C ASN A 2 9.51 20.98 1.31
N ALA A 3 9.16 21.54 0.16
CA ALA A 3 7.99 21.08 -0.57
C ALA A 3 8.33 19.68 -1.10
N PRO A 4 7.47 18.66 -0.92
CA PRO A 4 7.67 17.38 -1.59
C PRO A 4 7.71 17.63 -3.09
N SER A 5 8.73 17.12 -3.78
CA SER A 5 8.81 17.22 -5.24
C SER A 5 7.64 16.44 -5.83
N PHE A 6 6.61 17.14 -6.29
CA PHE A 6 5.47 16.51 -6.97
C PHE A 6 5.94 16.02 -8.33
N LYS A 7 6.14 14.71 -8.46
CA LYS A 7 6.33 14.08 -9.78
C LYS A 7 4.95 13.71 -10.32
N VAL A 8 4.58 14.30 -11.45
CA VAL A 8 3.42 13.87 -12.23
C VAL A 8 3.80 12.59 -12.97
N LEU A 9 2.90 11.61 -13.00
CA LEU A 9 3.10 10.37 -13.75
C LEU A 9 2.62 10.55 -15.17
N GLU A 10 3.53 10.30 -16.11
CA GLU A 10 3.20 10.33 -17.53
C GLU A 10 2.55 9.02 -17.98
N ILE A 11 1.87 9.04 -19.13
CA ILE A 11 1.20 7.86 -19.68
C ILE A 11 2.23 6.73 -19.89
N GLY A 12 1.95 5.57 -19.30
CA GLY A 12 2.81 4.39 -19.37
C GLY A 12 3.88 4.30 -18.28
N GLU A 13 4.08 5.34 -17.47
CA GLU A 13 4.91 5.23 -16.28
C GLU A 13 4.24 4.35 -15.22
N LYS A 14 5.07 3.64 -14.45
CA LYS A 14 4.65 2.82 -13.33
C LYS A 14 5.37 3.27 -12.08
N VAL A 15 4.70 3.16 -10.94
CA VAL A 15 5.28 3.44 -9.62
C VAL A 15 4.99 2.32 -8.65
N ILE A 16 5.81 2.25 -7.60
CA ILE A 16 5.57 1.41 -6.44
C ILE A 16 5.31 2.34 -5.27
N LEU A 17 4.15 2.19 -4.63
CA LEU A 17 3.82 2.85 -3.38
C LEU A 17 4.24 1.94 -2.23
N VAL A 18 5.17 2.39 -1.39
CA VAL A 18 5.59 1.68 -0.18
C VAL A 18 4.93 2.35 1.02
N ILE A 19 4.14 1.59 1.78
CA ILE A 19 3.45 2.04 2.99
C ILE A 19 4.11 1.37 4.18
N TYR A 20 4.70 2.17 5.07
CA TYR A 20 5.20 1.69 6.35
C TYR A 20 4.08 1.77 7.38
N LEU A 21 3.83 0.67 8.09
CA LEU A 21 2.89 0.64 9.21
C LEU A 21 3.68 0.91 10.50
N PRO A 22 3.30 1.92 11.29
CA PRO A 22 3.97 2.21 12.55
C PRO A 22 3.68 1.13 13.59
N ASP A 23 4.52 1.09 14.62
CA ASP A 23 4.38 0.20 15.76
C ASP A 23 2.97 0.32 16.39
N GLY A 24 2.36 -0.81 16.71
CA GLY A 24 0.99 -0.92 17.22
C GLY A 24 -0.10 -0.98 16.14
N LEU A 25 0.25 -0.82 14.85
CA LEU A 25 -0.64 -1.05 13.70
C LEU A 25 -0.20 -2.25 12.87
N GLU A 26 0.48 -3.22 13.48
CA GLU A 26 0.90 -4.44 12.80
C GLU A 26 -0.32 -5.26 12.37
N LEU A 27 -0.29 -5.73 11.13
CA LEU A 27 -1.33 -6.60 10.59
C LEU A 27 -1.20 -8.00 11.17
N LYS A 28 -2.30 -8.56 11.66
CA LYS A 28 -2.38 -9.90 12.26
C LYS A 28 -2.95 -10.90 11.26
N PRO A 29 -2.72 -12.21 11.46
CA PRO A 29 -3.37 -13.24 10.67
C PRO A 29 -4.89 -13.03 10.62
N TYR A 30 -5.47 -13.22 9.44
CA TYR A 30 -6.89 -12.98 9.13
C TYR A 30 -7.36 -11.52 9.16
N ASP A 31 -6.49 -10.55 9.44
CA ASP A 31 -6.87 -9.15 9.29
C ASP A 31 -7.18 -8.84 7.82
N ARG A 32 -8.22 -8.05 7.63
CA ARG A 32 -8.54 -7.44 6.34
C ARG A 32 -7.99 -6.02 6.36
N PHE A 33 -7.11 -5.70 5.42
CA PHE A 33 -6.64 -4.33 5.23
C PHE A 33 -7.11 -3.77 3.89
N ILE A 34 -7.45 -2.49 3.92
CA ILE A 34 -7.95 -1.74 2.77
C ILE A 34 -7.09 -0.48 2.63
N VAL A 35 -6.54 -0.27 1.44
CA VAL A 35 -5.83 0.95 1.08
C VAL A 35 -6.59 1.62 -0.06
N GLU A 36 -6.97 2.88 0.14
CA GLU A 36 -7.59 3.69 -0.90
C GLU A 36 -6.60 4.77 -1.36
N ILE A 37 -6.19 4.68 -2.62
CA ILE A 37 -5.28 5.62 -3.27
C ILE A 37 -6.13 6.64 -4.01
N ARG A 38 -6.16 7.87 -3.49
CA ARG A 38 -6.95 8.98 -4.04
C ARG A 38 -6.05 9.98 -4.76
N PRO A 39 -5.94 9.95 -6.10
CA PRO A 39 -5.22 10.98 -6.84
C PRO A 39 -5.95 12.32 -6.75
N LEU A 40 -5.23 13.43 -6.97
CA LEU A 40 -5.82 14.79 -6.97
C LEU A 40 -6.91 14.96 -8.03
N ALA A 41 -6.83 14.20 -9.13
CA ALA A 41 -7.83 14.15 -10.18
C ALA A 41 -7.98 12.71 -10.68
N GLY A 42 -9.22 12.33 -11.03
CA GLY A 42 -9.55 10.99 -11.52
C GLY A 42 -10.24 10.10 -10.48
N ALA A 43 -10.42 8.83 -10.83
CA ALA A 43 -11.07 7.84 -9.97
C ALA A 43 -10.11 7.31 -8.89
N PRO A 44 -10.60 7.02 -7.68
CA PRO A 44 -9.80 6.37 -6.65
C PRO A 44 -9.50 4.90 -7.02
N LEU A 45 -8.36 4.41 -6.53
CA LEU A 45 -8.00 3.00 -6.60
C LEU A 45 -8.07 2.38 -5.20
N THR A 46 -8.91 1.38 -5.03
CA THR A 46 -9.01 0.62 -3.78
C THR A 46 -8.30 -0.72 -3.91
N VAL A 47 -7.41 -1.01 -2.97
CA VAL A 47 -6.76 -2.30 -2.81
C VAL A 47 -7.24 -2.91 -1.50
N GLU A 48 -7.87 -4.08 -1.58
CA GLU A 48 -8.32 -4.85 -0.42
C GLU A 48 -7.61 -6.20 -0.41
N ARG A 49 -7.10 -6.58 0.76
CA ARG A 49 -6.38 -7.83 0.96
C ARG A 49 -6.72 -8.44 2.31
N LEU A 50 -6.65 -9.77 2.36
CA LEU A 50 -6.76 -10.56 3.57
C LEU A 50 -5.38 -11.10 3.92
N ILE A 51 -4.96 -10.94 5.17
CA ILE A 51 -3.72 -11.51 5.66
C ILE A 51 -3.90 -13.03 5.85
N PRO A 52 -2.99 -13.85 5.31
CA PRO A 52 -3.09 -15.30 5.43
C PRO A 52 -2.98 -15.75 6.88
N PRO A 53 -3.44 -16.98 7.19
CA PRO A 53 -3.36 -17.55 8.53
C PRO A 53 -1.94 -17.70 9.05
N THR A 54 -0.98 -17.87 8.15
CA THR A 54 0.43 -18.08 8.48
C THR A 54 1.26 -17.03 7.77
N LEU A 55 2.05 -16.28 8.53
CA LEU A 55 3.06 -15.37 8.02
C LEU A 55 4.45 -15.96 8.32
N PRO A 56 5.25 -16.32 7.29
CA PRO A 56 6.63 -16.73 7.52
C PRO A 56 7.42 -15.59 8.16
N LEU A 57 8.27 -15.94 9.13
CA LEU A 57 9.07 -14.96 9.86
C LEU A 57 10.21 -14.46 8.96
N ASN A 58 10.41 -13.14 8.90
CA ASN A 58 11.46 -12.48 8.11
C ASN A 58 11.38 -12.72 6.59
N GLU A 59 10.21 -13.09 6.07
CA GLU A 59 9.99 -13.27 4.64
C GLU A 59 8.93 -12.30 4.10
N PHE A 60 9.01 -12.03 2.80
CA PHE A 60 8.01 -11.27 2.09
C PHE A 60 6.88 -12.18 1.62
N VAL A 61 5.64 -11.76 1.89
CA VAL A 61 4.44 -12.47 1.44
C VAL A 61 3.74 -11.67 0.36
N SER A 62 3.51 -12.30 -0.80
CA SER A 62 2.66 -11.73 -1.83
C SER A 62 1.20 -12.06 -1.53
N LEU A 63 0.37 -11.01 -1.42
CA LEU A 63 -1.06 -11.13 -1.16
C LEU A 63 -1.81 -11.00 -2.48
N ILE A 64 -2.54 -12.05 -2.87
CA ILE A 64 -3.30 -12.13 -4.13
C ILE A 64 -4.67 -11.48 -3.96
#